data_AF-A0A356VYQ8-F1
#
_entry.id   AF-A0A356VYQ8-F1
#
_cell.length_a   1.000
_cell.length_b   1.000
_cell.length_c   1.000
_cell.angle_alpha   90.00
_cell.angle_beta   90.00
_cell.angle_gamma   90.00
#
_symmetry.space_group_name_H-M   'P 1'
#
loop_
_entity.id
_entity.type
_entity.pdbx_description
1 polymer ?
#
loop_
_entity_poly.entity_id
_entity_poly.type
_entity_poly.pdbx_seq_one_letter_code
_entity_poly.pdbx_strand_id
1 'polypeptide(L)' 'KRIDDFPTTVELRRCKPVLKKLPGWKCDIRGIRRYEDLPENARRYVEFAEKGIGVPIKIISNGPSRDDIIYR' A
#
# COMPACT_ATOMS: atom_id res chain seq x y z
N LYS A 1 23.32 8.91 -7.06
CA LYS A 1 22.26 8.96 -8.11
C LYS A 1 20.99 8.35 -7.54
N ARG A 2 19.84 8.96 -7.78
CA ARG A 2 18.53 8.35 -7.50
C ARG A 2 18.11 7.52 -8.72
N ILE A 3 17.57 6.34 -8.49
CA ILE A 3 17.09 5.42 -9.52
C ILE A 3 15.62 5.18 -9.20
N ASP A 4 14.74 5.52 -10.13
CA ASP A 4 13.29 5.40 -9.96
C ASP A 4 12.70 4.22 -10.77
N ASP A 5 13.48 3.61 -11.67
CA ASP A 5 13.16 2.37 -12.39
C ASP A 5 13.87 1.15 -11.79
N PHE A 6 13.39 -0.06 -12.06
CA PHE A 6 14.04 -1.29 -11.57
C PHE A 6 15.39 -1.52 -12.28
N PRO A 7 16.53 -1.48 -11.57
CA PRO A 7 17.84 -1.57 -12.20
C PRO A 7 18.22 -3.02 -12.53
N THR A 8 19.30 -3.20 -13.29
CA THR A 8 19.87 -4.53 -13.54
C THR A 8 20.38 -5.18 -12.24
N THR A 9 20.50 -6.50 -12.21
CA THR A 9 20.96 -7.24 -11.01
C THR A 9 22.31 -6.75 -10.47
N VAL A 10 23.23 -6.37 -11.36
CA VAL A 10 24.57 -5.89 -10.96
C VAL A 10 24.49 -4.54 -10.23
N GLU A 11 23.63 -3.65 -10.72
CA GLU A 11 23.40 -2.34 -10.11
C GLU A 11 22.56 -2.45 -8.83
N LEU A 12 21.53 -3.31 -8.84
CA LEU A 12 20.62 -3.53 -7.71
C LEU A 12 21.38 -3.93 -6.44
N ARG A 13 22.43 -4.76 -6.55
CA ARG A 13 23.27 -5.20 -5.41
C ARG A 13 23.95 -4.05 -4.67
N ARG A 14 24.12 -2.89 -5.31
CA ARG A 14 24.76 -1.70 -4.72
C ARG A 14 23.74 -0.66 -4.27
N CYS A 15 22.46 -0.86 -4.59
CA CYS A 15 21.40 0.08 -4.27
C CYS A 15 21.08 0.06 -2.77
N LYS A 16 20.74 1.25 -2.25
CA LYS A 16 20.18 1.41 -0.90
C LYS A 16 18.72 1.83 -1.05
N PRO A 17 17.78 1.18 -0.34
CA PRO A 17 16.38 1.54 -0.44
C PRO A 17 16.15 2.95 0.13
N VAL A 18 15.34 3.75 -0.57
CA VAL A 18 14.87 5.04 -0.07
C VAL A 18 13.54 4.80 0.64
N LEU A 19 13.60 4.60 1.95
CA LEU A 19 12.44 4.27 2.76
C LEU A 19 11.66 5.53 3.18
N LYS A 20 10.33 5.46 3.12
CA LYS A 20 9.43 6.43 3.72
C LYS A 20 8.66 5.79 4.85
N LYS A 21 8.65 6.45 6.01
CA LYS A 21 7.87 6.01 7.18
C LYS A 21 6.50 6.68 7.18
N LEU A 22 5.47 5.89 7.43
CA LEU A 22 4.08 6.34 7.54
C LEU A 22 3.52 5.90 8.90
N PRO A 23 2.58 6.65 9.49
CA PRO A 23 1.93 6.24 10.72
C PRO A 23 1.10 4.96 10.49
N GLY A 24 1.20 4.00 11.41
CA GLY A 24 0.33 2.82 11.41
C GLY A 24 -1.05 3.12 12.01
N TRP A 25 -1.96 2.14 11.95
CA TRP A 25 -3.31 2.26 12.52
C TRP A 25 -3.50 1.51 13.85
N LYS A 26 -2.63 0.54 14.19
CA LYS A 26 -2.61 -0.17 15.48
C LYS A 26 -3.94 -0.81 15.91
N CYS A 27 -4.80 -1.16 14.96
CA CYS A 27 -6.06 -1.85 15.19
C CYS A 27 -6.28 -2.94 14.14
N ASP A 28 -7.21 -3.85 14.43
CA ASP A 28 -7.66 -4.83 13.43
C ASP A 28 -8.53 -4.12 12.38
N ILE A 29 -8.43 -4.57 11.13
CA ILE A 29 -9.23 -4.07 10.00
C ILE A 29 -10.01 -5.20 9.32
N ARG A 30 -9.95 -6.43 9.83
CA ARG A 30 -10.68 -7.59 9.30
C ARG A 30 -12.19 -7.35 9.34
N GLY A 31 -12.88 -7.83 8.31
CA GLY A 31 -14.34 -7.72 8.19
C GLY A 31 -14.86 -6.33 7.78
N ILE A 32 -14.01 -5.31 7.67
CA ILE A 32 -14.39 -4.01 7.10
C ILE A 32 -14.73 -4.19 5.62
N ARG A 33 -15.89 -3.70 5.18
CA ARG A 33 -16.36 -3.86 3.78
C ARG A 33 -16.43 -2.55 3.00
N ARG A 34 -16.39 -1.40 3.69
CA ARG A 34 -16.42 -0.07 3.07
C ARG A 34 -15.09 0.61 3.27
N TYR A 35 -14.64 1.33 2.24
CA TYR A 35 -13.37 2.01 2.29
C TYR A 35 -13.36 3.11 3.37
N GLU A 36 -14.46 3.84 3.52
CA GLU A 36 -14.62 4.92 4.51
C GLU A 36 -14.49 4.45 5.97
N ASP A 37 -14.82 3.18 6.24
CA ASP A 37 -14.77 2.58 7.57
C ASP A 37 -13.33 2.18 7.97
N LEU A 38 -12.39 2.22 7.02
CA LEU A 38 -10.98 1.98 7.32
C LEU A 38 -10.38 3.10 8.19
N PRO A 39 -9.46 2.76 9.10
CA PRO A 39 -8.68 3.74 9.84
C PRO A 39 -8.04 4.76 8.90
N GLU A 40 -8.03 6.03 9.30
CA GLU A 40 -7.50 7.13 8.49
C GLU A 40 -6.08 6.84 7.98
N ASN A 41 -5.21 6.28 8.83
CA ASN A 41 -3.85 5.94 8.44
C ASN A 41 -3.78 4.77 7.43
N ALA A 42 -4.73 3.84 7.45
CA ALA A 42 -4.82 2.78 6.45
C ALA A 42 -5.27 3.35 5.09
N ARG A 43 -6.27 4.25 5.08
CA ARG A 43 -6.69 4.96 3.86
C ARG A 43 -5.55 5.78 3.27
N ARG A 44 -4.84 6.55 4.10
CA ARG A 44 -3.64 7.31 3.69
C ARG A 44 -2.53 6.42 3.12
N TYR A 45 -2.39 5.19 3.60
CA TYR A 45 -1.43 4.24 3.05
C TYR A 45 -1.82 3.80 1.63
N VAL A 46 -3.10 3.53 1.39
CA VAL A 46 -3.63 3.23 0.05
C VAL A 46 -3.40 4.41 -0.89
N GLU A 47 -3.75 5.63 -0.48
CA GLU A 47 -3.51 6.85 -1.28
C GLU A 47 -2.02 7.10 -1.56
N PHE A 48 -1.14 6.77 -0.60
CA PHE A 48 0.30 6.84 -0.80
C PHE A 48 0.76 5.85 -1.88
N ALA A 49 0.25 4.63 -1.85
CA ALA A 49 0.55 3.62 -2.86
C ALA A 49 0.02 4.05 -4.25
N GLU A 50 -1.23 4.52 -4.34
CA GLU A 50 -1.84 5.06 -5.58
C GLU A 50 -0.99 6.16 -6.21
N LYS A 51 -0.52 7.12 -5.40
CA LYS A 51 0.39 8.19 -5.87
C LYS A 51 1.73 7.66 -6.36
N GLY A 52 2.24 6.59 -5.74
CA GLY A 52 3.50 5.96 -6.12
C GLY A 52 3.44 5.18 -7.43
N ILE A 53 2.32 4.51 -7.70
CA ILE A 53 2.12 3.70 -8.92
C ILE A 53 1.42 4.45 -10.05
N GLY A 54 0.81 5.61 -9.77
CA GLY A 54 0.13 6.44 -10.75
C GLY A 54 -1.23 5.92 -11.22
N VAL A 55 -1.77 4.88 -10.57
CA VAL A 55 -3.07 4.26 -10.91
C VAL A 55 -3.92 4.03 -9.65
N PRO A 56 -5.26 4.04 -9.78
CA PRO A 56 -6.15 3.84 -8.64
C PRO A 56 -6.18 2.38 -8.17
N ILE A 57 -6.27 2.17 -6.85
CA ILE A 57 -6.48 0.87 -6.22
C ILE A 57 -7.98 0.68 -6.01
N LYS A 58 -8.52 -0.33 -6.70
CA LYS A 58 -9.96 -0.60 -6.77
C LYS A 58 -10.44 -1.75 -5.90
N ILE A 59 -9.52 -2.64 -5.53
CA ILE A 59 -9.81 -3.85 -4.77
C ILE A 59 -8.80 -3.95 -3.63
N ILE A 60 -9.29 -4.06 -2.39
CA ILE A 60 -8.46 -4.18 -1.20
C ILE A 60 -8.95 -5.40 -0.40
N SER A 61 -8.12 -6.44 -0.31
CA SER A 61 -8.39 -7.58 0.57
C SER A 61 -7.87 -7.30 1.98
N ASN A 62 -8.69 -7.53 3.00
CA ASN A 62 -8.38 -7.30 4.40
C ASN A 62 -8.51 -8.56 5.27
N GLY A 63 -8.66 -9.74 4.66
CA GLY A 63 -8.82 -11.00 5.36
C GLY A 63 -8.88 -12.21 4.42
N PRO A 64 -8.93 -13.42 4.96
CA PRO A 64 -8.91 -14.66 4.18
C PRO A 64 -10.27 -15.04 3.57
N SER A 65 -11.38 -14.47 4.04
CA SER A 65 -12.70 -14.77 3.50
C SER A 65 -12.88 -14.18 2.11
N ARG A 66 -13.73 -14.81 1.29
CA ARG A 66 -14.14 -14.25 -0.02
C ARG A 66 -14.86 -12.90 0.14
N ASP A 67 -15.50 -12.69 1.28
CA ASP A 67 -16.21 -11.45 1.59
C ASP A 67 -15.33 -10.40 2.28
N ASP A 68 -14.06 -10.72 2.59
CA ASP A 68 -13.08 -9.80 3.16
C ASP A 68 -12.40 -8.99 2.04
N ILE A 69 -13.23 -8.35 1.21
CA ILE A 69 -12.82 -7.56 0.05
C ILE A 69 -13.60 -6.26 0.04
N ILE A 70 -12.87 -5.14 -0.06
CA ILE A 70 -13.41 -3.78 -0.23
C ILE A 70 -13.29 -3.40 -1.71
N TYR A 71 -14.37 -2.90 -2.29
CA TYR A 71 -14.45 -2.42 -3.68
C TYR A 71 -14.62 -0.89 -3.71
N ARG A 72 -13.90 -0.19 -4.61
CA ARG A 72 -13.90 1.28 -4.79
C ARG A 72 -13.95 1.67 -6.27
#